data_AF-A0A6A7A621-F1
#
_entry.id   AF-A0A6A7A621-F1
#
_cell.length_a   1.000
_cell.length_b   1.000
_cell.length_c   1.000
_cell.angle_alpha   90.00
_cell.angle_beta   90.00
_cell.angle_gamma   90.00
#
_symmetry.space_group_name_H-M   'P 1'
#
loop_
_entity.id
_entity.type
_entity.pdbx_description
1 polymer ?
#
loop_
_entity_poly.entity_id
_entity_poly.type
_entity_poly.pdbx_seq_one_letter_code
_entity_poly.pdbx_strand_id
1 'polypeptide(L)'
;MESTSETEVVAAAPNHPTHFPPHDDFDITIIWHNIYADSDFIGFRRESRGPIERILVAFAKALETGVFEQVISVNASKHLFCVTVACTKNRDEGVMDAVFSVV
;
A
#
# COMPACT_ATOMS: atom_id res chain seq x y z
N MET A 1 -59.01 34.27 -12.98
CA MET A 1 -57.65 34.75 -13.29
C MET A 1 -56.84 34.60 -12.01
N GLU A 2 -55.95 33.65 -11.83
CA GLU A 2 -55.50 32.50 -12.60
C GLU A 2 -54.99 31.52 -11.53
N SER A 3 -55.46 30.28 -11.58
CA SER A 3 -55.01 29.17 -10.74
C SER A 3 -54.11 28.31 -11.60
N THR A 4 -52.88 28.07 -11.16
CA THR A 4 -51.93 27.14 -11.78
C THR A 4 -51.34 26.35 -10.61
N SER A 5 -51.99 25.26 -10.20
CA SER A 5 -51.89 23.90 -10.75
C SER A 5 -50.47 23.37 -10.80
N GLU A 6 -50.24 22.36 -9.97
CA GLU A 6 -49.07 21.51 -9.85
C GLU A 6 -48.62 20.98 -11.23
N THR A 7 -47.31 20.94 -11.45
CA THR A 7 -46.73 20.00 -12.40
C THR A 7 -45.64 19.25 -11.67
N GLU A 8 -46.04 18.09 -11.17
CA GLU A 8 -45.20 17.01 -10.71
C GLU A 8 -44.35 16.53 -11.91
N VAL A 9 -43.02 16.61 -11.80
CA VAL A 9 -42.12 15.89 -12.70
C VAL A 9 -41.37 14.87 -11.86
N VAL A 10 -41.89 13.64 -11.86
CA VAL A 10 -41.25 12.47 -11.27
C VAL A 10 -40.19 11.94 -12.23
N ALA A 11 -38.95 11.83 -11.73
CA ALA A 11 -38.00 10.72 -11.91
C ALA A 11 -36.56 11.22 -12.11
N ALA A 12 -35.85 11.40 -11.01
CA ALA A 12 -34.39 11.22 -10.98
C ALA A 12 -34.10 10.01 -10.10
N ALA A 13 -33.86 8.85 -10.72
CA ALA A 13 -33.29 7.68 -10.07
C ALA A 13 -31.82 7.53 -10.52
N PRO A 14 -30.94 6.87 -9.75
CA PRO A 14 -30.86 6.73 -8.31
C PRO A 14 -29.69 7.57 -7.75
N ASN A 15 -29.73 7.80 -6.43
CA ASN A 15 -28.68 8.41 -5.62
C ASN A 15 -27.26 8.02 -6.07
N HIS A 16 -26.52 8.95 -6.68
CA HIS A 16 -25.07 8.83 -6.66
C HIS A 16 -24.67 9.05 -5.21
N PRO A 17 -24.02 8.10 -4.53
CA PRO A 17 -23.46 8.40 -3.22
C PRO A 17 -22.38 9.45 -3.46
N THR A 18 -22.68 10.71 -3.14
CA THR A 18 -21.71 11.82 -3.03
C THR A 18 -20.76 11.61 -1.85
N HIS A 19 -21.08 10.63 -1.03
CA HIS A 19 -20.25 10.10 0.01
C HIS A 19 -19.92 8.65 -0.35
N PHE A 20 -18.78 8.42 -0.99
CA PHE A 20 -18.11 7.14 -0.79
C PHE A 20 -17.78 7.11 0.70
N PRO A 21 -18.39 6.23 1.52
CA PRO A 21 -17.83 6.00 2.85
C PRO A 21 -16.35 5.68 2.62
N PRO A 22 -15.40 6.32 3.33
CA PRO A 22 -14.01 5.91 3.23
C PRO A 22 -14.01 4.40 3.50
N HIS A 23 -13.55 3.62 2.53
CA HIS A 23 -13.36 2.20 2.75
C HIS A 23 -12.33 2.13 3.87
N ASP A 24 -12.73 1.67 5.06
CA ASP A 24 -11.84 1.45 6.20
C ASP A 24 -10.81 0.33 5.92
N ASP A 25 -10.92 -0.33 4.76
CA ASP A 25 -9.99 -1.36 4.30
C ASP A 25 -8.78 -0.73 3.59
N PHE A 26 -7.88 -0.15 4.39
CA PHE A 26 -6.53 0.19 3.96
C PHE A 26 -5.54 -0.91 4.32
N ASP A 27 -5.94 -2.17 4.14
CA ASP A 27 -5.04 -3.31 4.29
C ASP A 27 -4.20 -3.44 3.02
N ILE A 28 -2.97 -2.93 3.09
CA ILE A 28 -1.99 -3.06 2.01
C ILE A 28 -1.15 -4.29 2.30
N THR A 29 -1.14 -5.23 1.37
CA THR A 29 -0.20 -6.36 1.43
C THR A 29 1.19 -5.86 1.09
N ILE A 30 2.13 -5.97 2.02
CA ILE A 30 3.55 -5.69 1.85
C ILE A 30 4.26 -7.01 1.56
N ILE A 31 5.01 -7.07 0.46
CA ILE A 31 5.82 -8.22 0.07
C ILE A 31 7.24 -7.77 -0.20
N TRP A 32 8.20 -8.46 0.41
CA TRP A 32 9.61 -8.33 0.12
C TRP A 32 10.10 -9.62 -0.52
N HIS A 33 10.87 -9.47 -1.59
CA HIS A 33 11.58 -10.54 -2.26
C HIS A 33 13.05 -10.20 -2.36
N ASN A 34 13.91 -11.16 -2.00
CA ASN A 34 15.34 -11.06 -2.24
C ASN A 34 15.72 -11.93 -3.44
N ILE A 35 16.58 -11.42 -4.31
CA ILE A 35 17.11 -12.17 -5.45
C ILE A 35 18.43 -12.89 -5.12
N TYR A 36 19.05 -12.58 -3.99
CA TYR A 36 20.33 -13.16 -3.61
C TYR A 36 20.13 -14.51 -2.92
N ALA A 37 20.51 -15.60 -3.58
CA ALA A 37 20.23 -16.96 -3.13
C ALA A 37 21.05 -17.39 -1.89
N ASP A 38 22.19 -16.76 -1.66
CA ASP A 38 23.09 -17.11 -0.55
C ASP A 38 22.69 -16.48 0.79
N SER A 39 21.70 -15.57 0.78
CA SER A 39 21.11 -14.98 1.99
C SER A 39 19.92 -15.82 2.49
N ASP A 40 19.80 -15.98 3.81
CA ASP A 40 18.63 -16.63 4.42
C ASP A 40 17.36 -15.74 4.42
N PHE A 41 17.49 -14.47 4.03
CA PHE A 41 16.36 -13.59 3.75
C PHE A 41 15.88 -13.80 2.32
N ILE A 42 14.99 -14.78 2.10
CA ILE A 42 14.42 -15.05 0.77
C ILE A 42 13.25 -14.10 0.47
N GLY A 43 12.43 -13.83 1.48
CA GLY A 43 11.30 -12.93 1.36
C GLY A 43 10.51 -12.81 2.66
N PHE A 44 9.55 -11.90 2.64
CA PHE A 44 8.70 -11.60 3.77
C PHE A 44 7.36 -11.04 3.29
N ARG A 45 6.27 -11.42 3.95
CA ARG A 45 4.93 -10.92 3.66
C ARG A 45 4.25 -10.45 4.94
N ARG A 46 3.59 -9.30 4.88
CA ARG A 46 2.83 -8.73 6.00
C ARG A 46 1.71 -7.82 5.49
N GLU A 47 0.73 -7.58 6.33
CA GLU A 47 -0.31 -6.56 6.10
C GLU A 47 0.01 -5.29 6.89
N SER A 48 -0.17 -4.14 6.24
CA SER A 48 -0.06 -2.81 6.84
C SER A 48 -1.42 -2.13 6.79
N ARG A 49 -1.70 -1.31 7.81
CA ARG A 49 -2.88 -0.45 7.85
C ARG A 49 -2.48 0.98 7.53
N GLY A 50 -3.08 1.53 6.48
CA GLY A 50 -2.96 2.93 6.16
C GLY A 50 -2.63 3.17 4.69
N PRO A 51 -2.47 4.44 4.31
CA PRO A 51 -2.30 4.82 2.93
C PRO A 51 -0.91 4.43 2.39
N ILE A 52 -0.83 4.14 1.09
CA ILE A 52 0.40 3.71 0.41
C ILE A 52 1.55 4.73 0.55
N GLU A 53 1.22 6.01 0.67
CA GLU A 53 2.15 7.12 0.86
C GLU A 53 2.97 6.96 2.15
N ARG A 54 2.33 6.47 3.22
CA ARG A 54 3.03 6.18 4.48
C ARG A 54 4.02 5.04 4.31
N ILE A 55 3.62 3.99 3.59
CA ILE A 55 4.48 2.83 3.28
C ILE A 55 5.68 3.28 2.45
N LEU A 56 5.47 4.13 1.44
CA LEU A 56 6.55 4.67 0.61
C LEU A 56 7.56 5.49 1.42
N VAL A 57 7.10 6.32 2.36
CA VAL A 57 7.98 7.07 3.27
C VAL A 57 8.76 6.15 4.21
N ALA A 58 8.09 5.14 4.79
CA ALA A 58 8.75 4.17 5.65
C ALA A 58 9.78 3.33 4.87
N PHE A 59 9.44 2.94 3.64
CA PHE A 59 10.36 2.26 2.73
C PHE A 59 11.60 3.09 2.42
N ALA A 60 11.45 4.38 2.11
CA ALA A 60 12.60 5.26 1.88
C ALA A 60 13.55 5.29 3.10
N LYS A 61 13.00 5.41 4.31
CA LYS A 61 13.80 5.35 5.56
C LYS A 61 14.47 3.98 5.76
N ALA A 62 13.80 2.89 5.41
CA ALA A 62 14.40 1.56 5.47
C ALA A 62 15.60 1.44 4.51
N LEU A 63 15.55 2.07 3.33
CA LEU A 63 16.69 2.10 2.40
C LEU A 63 17.87 2.91 2.91
N GLU A 64 17.63 3.99 3.67
CA GLU A 64 18.68 4.83 4.27
C GLU A 64 19.57 4.04 5.26
N THR A 65 19.10 2.89 5.77
CA THR A 65 19.90 2.00 6.63
C THR A 65 21.09 1.37 5.89
N GLY A 66 21.08 1.34 4.55
CA GLY A 66 22.13 0.72 3.74
C GLY A 66 22.19 -0.82 3.86
N VAL A 67 21.13 -1.44 4.36
CA VAL A 67 21.05 -2.90 4.51
C VAL A 67 20.80 -3.62 3.18
N PHE A 68 20.15 -2.95 2.23
CA PHE A 68 19.89 -3.47 0.89
C PHE A 68 20.89 -2.87 -0.09
N GLU A 69 21.65 -3.70 -0.81
CA GLU A 69 22.62 -3.20 -1.79
C GLU A 69 21.95 -2.60 -3.01
N GLN A 70 20.79 -3.13 -3.41
CA GLN A 70 20.06 -2.63 -4.57
C GLN A 70 18.55 -2.87 -4.45
N VAL A 71 17.75 -1.89 -4.89
CA VAL A 71 16.34 -2.07 -5.20
C VAL A 71 16.19 -2.41 -6.68
N ILE A 72 15.67 -3.60 -6.98
CA ILE A 72 15.50 -4.11 -8.34
C ILE A 72 14.17 -3.66 -8.93
N SER A 73 13.09 -3.74 -8.15
CA SER A 73 11.76 -3.33 -8.59
C SER A 73 10.88 -2.94 -7.41
N VAL A 74 10.01 -1.94 -7.62
CA VAL A 74 8.95 -1.56 -6.69
C VAL A 74 7.64 -1.56 -7.45
N ASN A 75 6.65 -2.30 -6.95
CA ASN A 75 5.28 -2.29 -7.43
C ASN A 75 4.38 -1.80 -6.29
N ALA A 76 3.77 -0.63 -6.48
CA ALA A 76 2.93 0.01 -5.49
C ALA A 76 1.54 0.30 -6.07
N SER A 77 0.51 -0.12 -5.35
CA SER A 77 -0.90 0.07 -5.67
C SER A 77 -1.71 0.25 -4.40
N LYS A 78 -3.01 0.51 -4.54
CA LYS A 78 -3.93 0.71 -3.40
C LYS A 78 -3.99 -0.49 -2.44
N HIS A 79 -3.64 -1.69 -2.88
CA HIS A 79 -3.80 -2.94 -2.11
C HIS A 79 -2.51 -3.75 -1.97
N LEU A 80 -1.44 -3.37 -2.67
CA LEU A 80 -0.20 -4.12 -2.73
C LEU A 80 1.00 -3.16 -2.80
N PHE A 81 1.97 -3.41 -1.94
CA PHE A 81 3.32 -2.88 -2.02
C PHE A 81 4.29 -4.06 -2.09
N CYS A 82 4.84 -4.33 -3.26
CA CYS A 82 5.79 -5.41 -3.50
C CYS A 82 7.14 -4.83 -3.90
N VAL A 83 8.20 -5.23 -3.20
CA VAL A 83 9.57 -4.81 -3.48
C VAL A 83 10.46 -6.02 -3.68
N THR A 84 11.29 -5.94 -4.72
CA THR A 84 12.36 -6.88 -5.00
C THR A 84 13.69 -6.18 -4.75
N VAL A 85 14.53 -6.76 -3.92
CA VAL A 85 15.85 -6.23 -3.55
C VAL A 85 16.94 -7.26 -3.83
N ALA A 86 18.17 -6.79 -3.99
CA ALA A 86 19.36 -7.58 -3.72
C ALA A 86 19.79 -7.29 -2.28
N CYS A 87 19.88 -8.33 -1.47
CA CYS A 87 20.33 -8.28 -0.08
C CYS A 87 21.30 -9.45 0.18
N THR A 88 22.60 -9.17 0.34
CA THR A 88 23.58 -10.23 0.67
C THR A 88 23.55 -10.62 2.15
N LYS A 89 23.02 -9.73 2.98
CA LYS A 89 22.89 -9.90 4.43
C LYS A 89 21.80 -10.90 4.80
N ASN A 90 22.00 -11.60 5.90
CA ASN A 90 21.02 -12.50 6.50
C ASN A 90 19.99 -11.72 7.34
N ARG A 91 18.89 -12.39 7.67
CA ARG A 91 17.74 -11.85 8.42
C ARG A 91 18.15 -11.12 9.69
N ASP A 92 19.07 -11.71 10.44
CA ASP A 92 19.49 -11.23 11.76
C ASP A 92 20.58 -10.13 11.69
N GLU A 93 21.07 -9.81 10.49
CA GLU A 93 22.07 -8.77 10.24
C GLU A 93 21.42 -7.38 10.02
N GLY A 94 20.31 -7.12 10.71
CA GLY A 94 19.53 -5.87 10.63
C GLY A 94 18.51 -5.81 9.48
N VAL A 95 18.41 -6.86 8.66
CA VAL A 95 17.43 -6.96 7.56
C VAL A 95 16.01 -6.95 8.11
N MET A 96 15.73 -7.76 9.14
CA MET A 96 14.39 -7.83 9.71
C MET A 96 13.96 -6.52 10.38
N ASP A 97 14.89 -5.78 11.00
CA ASP A 97 14.60 -4.47 11.58
C ASP A 97 14.17 -3.45 10.51
N ALA A 98 14.91 -3.42 9.38
CA ALA A 98 14.57 -2.57 8.24
C ALA A 98 13.21 -2.97 7.62
N VAL A 99 12.99 -4.26 7.38
CA VAL A 99 11.74 -4.79 6.83
C VAL A 99 10.54 -4.51 7.74
N PHE A 100 10.68 -4.71 9.05
CA PHE A 100 9.59 -4.47 10.01
C PHE A 100 9.28 -3.00 10.27
N SER A 101 10.22 -2.10 9.97
CA SER A 101 10.00 -0.65 10.06
C SER A 101 8.97 -0.14 9.04
N VAL A 102 8.67 -0.92 8.00
CA VAL A 102 7.72 -0.58 6.93
C VAL A 102 6.32 -1.12 7.28
N VAL A 103 5.53 -0.29 7.98
CA VAL A 103 4.14 -0.60 8.42
C VAL A 103 3.19 0.60 8.46
#